data_AF-A0A317Z303-F1
#
_entry.id   AF-A0A317Z303-F1
#
_cell.length_a   1.000
_cell.length_b   1.000
_cell.length_c   1.000
_cell.angle_alpha   90.00
_cell.angle_beta   90.00
_cell.angle_gamma   90.00
#
_symmetry.space_group_name_H-M   'P 1'
#
loop_
_entity.id
_entity.type
_entity.pdbx_description
1 polymer ?
#
loop_
_entity_poly.entity_id
_entity_poly.type
_entity_poly.pdbx_seq_one_letter_code
_entity_poly.pdbx_strand_id
1 'polypeptide(L)'
;MQVLKLIKEKRTNNVVKKSDWDKGDLYKTLVHDKLPKQLKVHIKEDKYSVVGKVATGNYSKVPWISIYDENITKETKDGYYLVYLFHPEGEGIYLSLNQGWSKISD
;
A
#
# COMPACT_ATOMS: atom_id res chain seq x y z
N MET A 1 -6.17 -9.44 -8.59
CA MET A 1 -5.76 -10.86 -8.70
C MET A 1 -4.31 -11.10 -9.18
N GLN A 2 -3.54 -10.09 -9.62
CA GLN A 2 -2.11 -10.22 -9.96
C GLN A 2 -1.16 -9.95 -8.78
N VAL A 3 -1.42 -8.92 -7.96
CA VAL A 3 -0.55 -8.54 -6.83
C VAL A 3 -0.46 -9.62 -5.75
N LEU A 4 -1.56 -10.30 -5.41
CA LEU A 4 -1.53 -11.41 -4.44
C LEU A 4 -0.64 -12.57 -4.90
N LYS A 5 -0.61 -12.87 -6.21
CA LYS A 5 0.30 -13.88 -6.77
C LYS A 5 1.76 -13.45 -6.67
N LEU A 6 2.03 -12.18 -6.96
CA LEU A 6 3.36 -11.57 -6.81
C LEU A 6 3.83 -11.58 -5.35
N ILE A 7 2.93 -11.34 -4.38
CA ILE A 7 3.25 -11.45 -2.95
C ILE A 7 3.63 -12.89 -2.58
N LYS A 8 2.84 -13.87 -3.03
CA LYS A 8 3.14 -15.30 -2.82
C LYS A 8 4.49 -15.68 -3.40
N GLU A 9 4.76 -15.28 -4.64
CA GLU A 9 6.02 -15.57 -5.32
C GLU A 9 7.22 -14.91 -4.63
N LYS A 10 7.13 -13.61 -4.31
CA LYS A 10 8.16 -12.87 -3.57
C LYS A 10 8.53 -13.61 -2.28
N ARG A 11 7.53 -14.10 -1.56
CA ARG A 11 7.71 -14.87 -0.32
C ARG A 11 8.36 -16.23 -0.57
N THR A 12 7.85 -17.02 -1.53
CA THR A 12 8.41 -18.33 -1.89
C THR A 12 9.89 -18.22 -2.26
N ASN A 13 10.29 -17.12 -2.91
CA ASN A 13 11.66 -16.87 -3.33
C ASN A 13 12.50 -16.12 -2.27
N ASN A 14 11.98 -15.88 -1.07
CA ASN A 14 12.64 -15.12 0.01
C ASN A 14 13.20 -13.75 -0.43
N VAL A 15 12.50 -13.07 -1.33
CA VAL A 15 12.94 -11.79 -1.88
C VAL A 15 12.76 -10.67 -0.85
N VAL A 16 13.88 -10.07 -0.44
CA VAL A 16 13.91 -8.96 0.52
C VAL A 16 14.11 -7.62 -0.19
N LYS A 17 14.98 -7.57 -1.20
CA LYS A 17 15.29 -6.35 -1.96
C LYS A 17 14.74 -6.43 -3.38
N LYS A 18 14.51 -5.26 -3.97
CA LYS A 18 14.11 -5.13 -5.37
C LYS A 18 15.13 -5.77 -6.32
N SER A 19 16.43 -5.60 -6.05
CA SER A 19 17.52 -6.12 -6.89
C SER A 19 17.51 -7.63 -7.05
N ASP A 20 16.86 -8.34 -6.14
CA ASP A 20 16.94 -9.79 -6.02
C ASP A 20 15.79 -10.47 -6.78
N TRP A 21 14.97 -9.69 -7.52
CA TRP A 21 13.78 -10.19 -8.19
C TRP A 21 13.47 -9.42 -9.48
N ASP A 22 13.43 -10.15 -10.59
CA ASP A 22 13.15 -9.65 -11.94
C ASP A 22 11.80 -8.94 -12.05
N LYS A 23 10.80 -9.34 -11.24
CA LYS A 23 9.46 -8.72 -11.21
C LYS A 23 9.34 -7.56 -10.22
N GLY A 24 10.44 -7.14 -9.59
CA GLY A 24 10.42 -6.08 -8.60
C GLY A 24 9.85 -4.76 -9.11
N ASP A 25 10.14 -4.40 -10.36
CA ASP A 25 9.58 -3.20 -11.03
C ASP A 25 8.11 -3.33 -11.38
N LEU A 26 7.68 -4.50 -11.85
CA LEU A 26 6.28 -4.79 -12.10
C LEU A 26 5.48 -4.67 -10.79
N TYR A 27 5.97 -5.30 -9.72
CA TYR A 27 5.34 -5.29 -8.41
C TYR A 27 5.21 -3.87 -7.85
N LYS A 28 6.29 -3.07 -7.91
CA LYS A 28 6.27 -1.68 -7.47
C LYS A 28 5.28 -0.86 -8.31
N THR A 29 5.32 -0.98 -9.63
CA THR A 29 4.40 -0.26 -10.54
C THR A 29 2.93 -0.61 -10.26
N LEU A 30 2.63 -1.88 -10.01
CA LEU A 30 1.26 -2.29 -9.69
C LEU A 30 0.76 -1.65 -8.40
N VAL A 31 1.55 -1.70 -7.32
CA VAL A 31 1.13 -1.21 -6.01
C VAL A 31 1.18 0.31 -5.93
N HIS A 32 2.22 0.96 -6.44
CA HIS A 32 2.38 2.41 -6.32
C HIS A 32 1.56 3.22 -7.32
N ASP A 33 1.25 2.66 -8.49
CA ASP A 33 0.67 3.43 -9.58
C ASP A 33 -0.66 2.85 -10.09
N LYS A 34 -0.63 1.63 -10.63
CA LYS A 34 -1.82 1.08 -11.32
C LYS A 34 -3.00 0.88 -10.39
N LEU A 35 -2.80 0.24 -9.23
CA LEU A 35 -3.89 -0.02 -8.30
C LEU A 35 -4.46 1.26 -7.67
N PRO A 36 -3.64 2.22 -7.17
CA PRO A 36 -4.15 3.49 -6.69
C PRO A 36 -4.96 4.25 -7.73
N LYS A 37 -4.47 4.33 -8.99
CA LYS A 37 -5.21 4.97 -10.09
C LYS A 37 -6.54 4.26 -10.36
N GLN A 38 -6.54 2.93 -10.42
CA GLN A 38 -7.76 2.14 -10.61
C GLN A 38 -8.76 2.32 -9.48
N LEU A 39 -8.31 2.50 -8.24
CA LEU A 39 -9.21 2.76 -7.12
C LEU A 39 -9.73 4.20 -7.14
N LYS A 40 -8.88 5.18 -7.50
CA LYS A 40 -9.22 6.60 -7.53
C LYS A 40 -10.35 6.93 -8.50
N VAL A 41 -10.52 6.20 -9.62
CA VAL A 41 -11.64 6.44 -10.55
C VAL A 41 -13.02 6.22 -9.91
N HIS A 42 -13.09 5.45 -8.82
CA HIS A 42 -14.32 5.22 -8.07
C HIS A 42 -14.55 6.22 -6.94
N ILE A 43 -13.57 7.09 -6.65
CA ILE A 43 -13.60 8.06 -5.55
C ILE A 43 -13.70 9.46 -6.16
N LYS A 44 -14.95 9.93 -6.31
CA LYS A 44 -15.32 11.12 -7.09
C LYS A 44 -14.92 12.46 -6.46
N GLU A 45 -14.67 12.49 -5.15
CA GLU A 45 -14.28 13.73 -4.47
C GLU A 45 -12.76 13.96 -4.56
N ASP A 46 -12.37 15.17 -4.94
CA ASP A 46 -10.96 15.56 -5.13
C ASP A 46 -10.18 15.64 -3.82
N LYS A 47 -10.87 15.88 -2.70
CA LYS A 47 -10.25 15.92 -1.36
C LYS A 47 -9.64 14.58 -0.95
N TYR A 48 -10.01 13.48 -1.61
CA TYR A 48 -9.47 12.16 -1.31
C TYR A 48 -8.29 11.80 -2.21
N SER A 49 -7.13 11.52 -1.62
CA SER A 49 -6.00 10.93 -2.35
C SER A 49 -5.95 9.42 -2.12
N VAL A 50 -5.34 8.70 -3.08
CA VAL A 50 -5.13 7.25 -2.99
C VAL A 50 -3.65 6.97 -3.19
N VAL A 51 -3.02 6.33 -2.21
CA VAL A 51 -1.56 6.14 -2.18
C VAL A 51 -1.23 4.69 -1.89
N GLY A 52 -0.50 4.04 -2.80
CA GLY A 52 0.00 2.68 -2.61
C GLY A 52 1.48 2.64 -2.24
N LYS A 53 1.87 1.68 -1.38
CA LYS A 53 3.24 1.53 -0.90
C LYS A 53 3.62 0.06 -0.69
N VAL A 54 4.87 -0.26 -1.02
CA VAL A 54 5.55 -1.53 -0.65
C VAL A 54 6.72 -1.29 0.33
N ALA A 55 6.72 -0.15 1.05
CA ALA A 55 7.83 0.44 1.82
C ALA A 55 9.10 0.79 1.01
N THR A 56 9.88 1.74 1.54
CA THR A 56 11.14 2.21 0.93
C THR A 56 12.31 1.45 1.59
N GLY A 57 13.18 0.83 0.79
CA GLY A 57 14.27 -0.02 1.28
C GLY A 57 13.95 -1.50 1.05
N ASN A 58 13.92 -2.30 2.13
CA ASN A 58 13.40 -3.67 2.06
C ASN A 58 11.89 -3.64 1.78
N TYR A 59 11.40 -4.61 1.00
CA TYR A 59 9.97 -4.73 0.80
C TYR A 59 9.26 -4.92 2.13
N SER A 60 8.19 -4.13 2.35
CA SER A 60 7.29 -4.38 3.47
C SER A 60 6.80 -5.81 3.43
N LYS A 61 6.65 -6.40 4.62
CA LYS A 61 5.94 -7.67 4.80
C LYS A 61 4.48 -7.52 4.37
N VAL A 62 3.87 -6.37 4.66
CA VAL A 62 2.48 -6.05 4.36
C VAL A 62 2.47 -4.84 3.43
N PRO A 63 2.22 -5.00 2.13
CA PRO A 63 1.93 -3.90 1.20
C PRO A 63 0.58 -3.26 1.53
N TRP A 64 0.38 -2.01 1.13
CA TRP A 64 -0.89 -1.33 1.36
C TRP A 64 -1.26 -0.31 0.29
N ILE A 65 -2.56 -0.01 0.23
CA ILE A 65 -3.13 1.14 -0.49
C ILE A 65 -4.00 1.92 0.50
N SER A 66 -3.64 3.16 0.78
CA SER A 66 -4.39 4.05 1.67
C SER A 66 -5.26 5.00 0.87
N ILE A 67 -6.38 5.40 1.47
CA ILE A 67 -7.23 6.50 1.01
C ILE A 67 -7.20 7.57 2.10
N TYR A 68 -6.75 8.77 1.75
CA TYR A 68 -6.63 9.89 2.68
C TYR A 68 -7.65 10.96 2.37
N ASP A 69 -8.32 11.50 3.39
CA ASP A 69 -8.92 12.84 3.29
C ASP A 69 -7.80 13.86 3.52
N GLU A 70 -7.43 14.62 2.49
CA GLU A 70 -6.31 15.56 2.53
C GLU A 70 -6.50 16.72 3.53
N ASN A 71 -7.73 16.90 4.03
CA ASN A 71 -8.01 17.85 5.11
C ASN A 71 -7.65 17.29 6.50
N ILE A 72 -7.50 15.96 6.62
CA ILE A 72 -7.33 15.23 7.88
C ILE A 72 -5.96 14.55 7.94
N THR A 73 -5.58 13.90 6.85
CA THR A 73 -4.38 13.06 6.76
C THR A 73 -3.69 13.32 5.42
N LYS A 74 -2.39 13.57 5.46
CA LYS A 74 -1.54 13.66 4.25
C LYS A 74 -0.48 12.55 4.19
N GLU A 75 -0.30 11.84 5.31
CA GLU A 75 0.69 10.77 5.46
C GLU A 75 0.33 9.83 6.60
N THR A 76 0.86 8.61 6.59
CA THR A 76 0.46 7.50 7.50
C THR A 76 0.68 7.77 8.99
N LYS A 77 1.43 8.80 9.35
CA LYS A 77 1.83 9.15 10.72
C LYS A 77 0.98 10.25 11.36
N ASP A 78 -0.09 10.69 10.69
CA ASP A 78 -0.89 11.85 11.07
C ASP A 78 -2.38 11.67 10.72
N GLY A 79 -3.28 11.90 11.68
CA GLY A 79 -4.73 11.76 11.52
C GLY A 79 -5.21 10.30 11.39
N TYR A 80 -6.31 10.09 10.68
CA TYR A 80 -6.91 8.77 10.45
C TYR A 80 -7.30 8.56 8.98
N TYR A 81 -7.29 7.31 8.53
CA TYR A 81 -7.42 6.99 7.12
C TYR A 81 -7.90 5.56 6.88
N LEU A 82 -8.55 5.33 5.74
CA LEU A 82 -8.86 3.99 5.26
C LEU A 82 -7.63 3.37 4.61
N VAL A 83 -7.44 2.07 4.80
CA VAL A 83 -6.34 1.34 4.19
C VAL A 83 -6.74 -0.07 3.80
N TYR A 84 -6.36 -0.47 2.59
CA TYR A 84 -6.34 -1.86 2.15
C TYR A 84 -4.97 -2.45 2.43
N LEU A 85 -4.92 -3.44 3.32
CA LEU A 85 -3.72 -4.20 3.68
C LEU A 85 -3.71 -5.52 2.90
N PHE A 86 -2.64 -5.78 2.16
CA PHE A 86 -2.46 -7.05 1.47
C PHE A 86 -1.84 -8.07 2.42
N HIS A 87 -2.46 -9.24 2.55
CA HIS A 87 -1.92 -10.30 3.41
C HIS A 87 -0.46 -10.61 3.03
N PRO A 88 0.46 -10.77 4.00
CA PRO A 88 1.87 -11.05 3.71
C PRO A 88 2.08 -12.35 2.93
N GLU A 89 1.14 -13.29 3.05
CA GLU A 89 1.12 -14.57 2.32
C GLU A 89 0.30 -14.52 1.02
N GLY A 90 -0.22 -13.34 0.65
CA GLY A 90 -1.06 -13.14 -0.53
C GLY A 90 -2.41 -13.87 -0.48
N GLU A 91 -2.91 -14.19 0.71
CA GLU A 91 -4.16 -14.93 0.92
C GLU A 91 -5.41 -14.06 0.85
N GLY A 92 -5.26 -12.74 0.97
CA GLY A 92 -6.39 -11.83 0.96
C GLY A 92 -5.99 -10.36 1.00
N ILE A 93 -7.01 -9.53 1.03
CA ILE A 93 -6.93 -8.07 1.17
C ILE A 93 -7.91 -7.68 2.27
N TYR A 94 -7.47 -6.88 3.23
CA TYR A 94 -8.26 -6.48 4.38
C TYR A 94 -8.44 -4.97 4.37
N LEU A 95 -9.67 -4.51 4.56
CA LEU A 95 -9.97 -3.09 4.77
C LEU A 95 -9.89 -2.79 6.27
N SER A 96 -9.18 -1.73 6.63
CA SER A 96 -9.08 -1.24 8.00
C SER A 96 -9.21 0.29 8.04
N LEU A 97 -9.67 0.80 9.18
CA LEU A 97 -9.46 2.18 9.59
C LEU A 97 -8.16 2.23 10.40
N ASN A 98 -7.19 3.00 9.94
CA ASN A 98 -5.91 3.19 10.63
C ASN A 98 -5.75 4.63 11.10
N GLN A 99 -4.86 4.81 12.07
CA GLN A 99 -4.59 6.11 12.69
C GLN A 99 -3.08 6.31 12.89
N GLY A 100 -2.60 7.50 12.54
CA GLY A 100 -1.25 7.96 12.78
C GLY A 100 -1.26 9.05 13.83
N TRP A 101 -0.62 8.80 14.97
CA TRP A 101 -0.59 9.75 16.10
C TRP A 101 0.81 10.31 16.35
N SER A 102 1.77 10.05 15.46
CA SER A 102 3.18 10.46 15.66
C SER A 102 3.39 11.97 15.64
N LYS A 103 2.39 12.76 15.22
CA LYS A 103 2.43 14.23 15.26
C LYS A 103 1.71 14.85 16.46
N ILE A 104 1.10 14.02 17.30
CA ILE A 104 0.50 14.50 18.55
C ILE A 104 1.66 14.65 19.53
N SER A 105 2.03 15.90 19.82
CA SER A 105 2.93 16.23 20.92
C SER A 105 2.12 16.56 22.16
N ASP A 106 2.67 16.25 23.33
CA ASP A 106 2.18 16.74 24.63
C ASP A 106 2.29 18.27 24.74
#